data_AF-A0A940CA58-F1
#
_entry.id   AF-A0A940CA58-F1
#
_cell.length_a   1.000
_cell.length_b   1.000
_cell.length_c   1.000
_cell.angle_alpha   90.00
_cell.angle_beta   90.00
_cell.angle_gamma   90.00
#
_symmetry.space_group_name_H-M   'P 1'
#
loop_
_entity.id
_entity.type
_entity.pdbx_description
1 polymer ?
#
loop_
_entity_poly.entity_id
_entity_poly.type
_entity_poly.pdbx_seq_one_letter_code
_entity_poly.pdbx_strand_id
1 'polypeptide(L)'
;MADEAKINRIKELNVILKKASEDYYAKDESPLSDREYDALYDELVRLEEETGMILAGSPTQTVGYEAVDELPKEKHPSPMLSLGKTKSREELADWLGDHEGMLSWKLDGLTVVLTYENGALSKAVTRGNGEIGEVITPNAKVFDNVPLKISFTGELVIRGEAVISYPDFEKINASIVNDADKYKNPRNLCSGSVRQLDASITAKRHVKFVAFNLVSAEGADDKVLASANGRLS
;
A
#
# COMPACT_ATOMS: atom_id res chain seq x y z
N MET A 1 9.96 6.49 -18.74
CA MET A 1 11.08 7.42 -18.45
C MET A 1 10.57 8.79 -18.00
N ALA A 2 9.81 9.54 -18.82
CA ALA A 2 9.28 10.85 -18.39
C ALA A 2 8.23 10.75 -17.27
N ASP A 3 7.27 9.84 -17.36
CA ASP A 3 6.23 9.68 -16.34
C ASP A 3 6.77 9.10 -15.03
N GLU A 4 7.79 8.25 -15.11
CA GLU A 4 8.44 7.68 -13.92
C GLU A 4 9.18 8.74 -13.10
N ALA A 5 9.88 9.67 -13.76
CA ALA A 5 10.49 10.82 -13.09
C ALA A 5 9.44 11.71 -12.40
N LYS A 6 8.31 11.97 -13.07
CA LYS A 6 7.18 12.73 -12.48
C LYS A 6 6.58 12.00 -11.27
N ILE A 7 6.35 10.70 -11.36
CA ILE A 7 5.83 9.88 -10.25
C ILE A 7 6.79 9.89 -9.06
N ASN A 8 8.10 9.79 -9.31
CA ASN A 8 9.10 9.87 -8.24
C ASN A 8 9.09 11.27 -7.61
N ARG A 9 8.94 12.33 -8.41
CA ARG A 9 8.82 13.69 -7.91
C ARG A 9 7.55 13.89 -7.06
N ILE A 10 6.41 13.33 -7.46
CA ILE A 10 5.17 13.33 -6.66
C ILE A 10 5.43 12.71 -5.28
N LYS A 11 6.08 11.54 -5.24
CA LYS A 11 6.42 10.86 -3.98
C LYS A 11 7.34 11.72 -3.09
N GLU A 12 8.35 12.36 -3.67
CA GLU A 12 9.26 13.25 -2.95
C GLU A 12 8.53 14.46 -2.37
N LEU A 13 7.72 15.15 -3.18
CA LEU A 13 6.96 16.33 -2.77
C LEU A 13 6.00 15.99 -1.64
N ASN A 14 5.31 14.85 -1.72
CA ASN A 14 4.44 14.35 -0.66
C ASN A 14 5.20 14.21 0.68
N VAL A 15 6.41 13.64 0.66
CA VAL A 15 7.23 13.48 1.87
C VAL A 15 7.70 14.83 2.41
N ILE A 16 8.19 15.72 1.55
CA ILE A 16 8.70 17.04 1.94
C ILE A 16 7.59 17.89 2.57
N LEU A 17 6.46 18.02 1.88
CA LEU A 17 5.33 18.84 2.31
C LEU A 17 4.67 18.28 3.58
N LYS A 18 4.52 16.96 3.68
CA LYS A 18 4.00 16.30 4.89
C LYS A 18 4.89 16.62 6.11
N LYS A 19 6.21 16.47 5.95
CA LYS A 19 7.16 16.78 7.03
C LYS A 19 7.14 18.26 7.42
N ALA A 20 7.11 19.16 6.43
CA ALA A 20 7.05 20.60 6.69
C ALA A 20 5.77 21.00 7.44
N SER A 21 4.63 20.41 7.07
CA SER A 21 3.36 20.60 7.76
C SER A 21 3.41 20.07 9.19
N GLU A 22 3.93 18.87 9.41
CA GLU A 22 4.11 18.28 10.75
C GLU A 22 5.02 19.13 11.64
N ASP A 23 6.17 19.60 11.11
CA ASP A 23 7.12 20.43 11.86
C ASP A 23 6.51 21.80 12.22
N TYR A 24 5.78 22.44 11.30
CA TYR A 24 5.07 23.70 11.56
C TYR A 24 4.06 23.56 12.71
N TYR A 25 3.19 22.55 12.67
CA TYR A 25 2.16 22.37 13.71
C TYR A 25 2.72 21.87 15.05
N ALA A 26 3.80 21.08 15.04
CA ALA A 26 4.34 20.48 16.24
C ALA A 26 5.34 21.38 16.97
N LYS A 27 6.12 22.19 16.24
CA LYS A 27 7.29 22.89 16.78
C LYS A 27 7.27 24.40 16.58
N ASP A 28 6.27 24.95 15.87
CA ASP A 28 6.25 26.35 15.41
C ASP A 28 7.53 26.73 14.61
N GLU A 29 8.18 25.71 14.04
CA GLU A 29 9.39 25.81 13.23
C GLU A 29 9.13 25.08 11.92
N SER A 30 8.95 25.82 10.82
CA SER A 30 8.98 25.23 9.48
C SER A 30 10.39 25.38 8.90
N PRO A 31 11.01 24.30 8.37
CA PRO A 31 12.27 24.41 7.64
C PRO A 31 12.11 25.13 6.29
N LEU A 32 10.87 25.34 5.83
CA LEU A 32 10.52 26.04 4.60
C LEU A 32 9.84 27.37 4.91
N SER A 33 10.20 28.42 4.15
CA SER A 33 9.40 29.64 4.13
C SER A 33 8.05 29.39 3.44
N ASP A 34 7.03 30.20 3.76
CA ASP A 34 5.69 30.11 3.14
C ASP A 34 5.77 30.08 1.61
N ARG A 35 6.63 30.93 1.02
CA ARG A 35 6.84 30.98 -0.43
C ARG A 35 7.43 29.69 -1.01
N GLU A 36 8.32 29.02 -0.29
CA GLU A 36 8.89 27.74 -0.72
C GLU A 36 7.87 26.62 -0.61
N TYR A 37 7.08 26.61 0.47
CA TYR A 37 6.00 25.66 0.65
C TYR A 37 4.97 25.78 -0.49
N ASP A 38 4.48 26.99 -0.76
CA ASP A 38 3.50 27.26 -1.81
C ASP A 38 4.01 26.82 -3.19
N ALA A 39 5.28 27.11 -3.51
CA ALA A 39 5.87 26.70 -4.78
C ALA A 39 5.95 25.18 -4.95
N LEU A 40 6.29 24.44 -3.88
CA LEU A 40 6.33 22.98 -3.89
C LEU A 40 4.92 22.38 -3.95
N TYR A 41 3.95 23.01 -3.29
CA TYR A 41 2.55 22.62 -3.33
C TYR A 41 1.96 22.79 -4.74
N ASP A 42 2.18 23.94 -5.39
CA ASP A 42 1.76 24.19 -6.77
C ASP A 42 2.42 23.22 -7.76
N GLU A 43 3.68 22.86 -7.53
CA GLU A 43 4.38 21.83 -8.30
C GLU A 43 3.68 20.47 -8.17
N LEU A 44 3.31 20.08 -6.94
CA LEU A 44 2.62 18.83 -6.67
C LEU A 44 1.24 18.79 -7.36
N VAL A 45 0.44 19.85 -7.21
CA VAL A 45 -0.89 19.95 -7.87
C VAL A 45 -0.76 19.74 -9.38
N ARG A 46 0.18 20.45 -10.02
CA ARG A 46 0.41 20.32 -11.47
C ARG A 46 0.79 18.89 -11.86
N LEU A 47 1.67 18.26 -11.10
CA LEU A 47 2.12 16.88 -11.39
C LEU A 47 1.00 15.86 -11.19
N GLU A 48 0.17 16.03 -10.17
CA GLU A 48 -1.01 15.18 -9.93
C GLU A 48 -2.03 15.29 -11.07
N GLU A 49 -2.26 16.50 -11.59
CA GLU A 49 -3.10 16.74 -12.77
C GLU A 49 -2.52 16.11 -14.04
N GLU A 50 -1.23 16.34 -14.30
CA GLU A 50 -0.56 15.83 -15.51
C GLU A 50 -0.47 14.31 -15.55
N THR A 51 -0.24 13.67 -14.40
CA THR A 51 -0.05 12.21 -14.31
C THR A 51 -1.34 11.47 -14.02
N GLY A 52 -2.38 12.15 -13.52
CA GLY A 52 -3.59 11.53 -13.01
C GLY A 52 -3.38 10.70 -11.75
N MET A 53 -2.20 10.78 -11.11
CA MET A 53 -1.85 10.02 -9.91
C MET A 53 -1.92 10.90 -8.66
N ILE A 54 -2.67 10.47 -7.65
CA ILE A 54 -2.78 11.16 -6.36
C ILE A 54 -2.52 10.14 -5.26
N LEU A 55 -1.55 10.42 -4.38
CA LEU A 55 -1.22 9.53 -3.26
C LEU A 55 -2.18 9.71 -2.08
N ALA A 56 -2.41 8.62 -1.35
CA ALA A 56 -3.05 8.65 -0.04
C ALA A 56 -2.24 9.54 0.91
N GLY A 57 -2.95 10.41 1.62
CA GLY A 57 -2.33 11.40 2.49
C GLY A 57 -1.61 12.53 1.76
N SER A 58 -1.86 12.73 0.45
CA SER A 58 -1.35 13.89 -0.26
C SER A 58 -1.80 15.19 0.39
N PRO A 59 -0.91 16.19 0.59
CA PRO A 59 -1.27 17.50 1.11
C PRO A 59 -2.35 18.22 0.29
N THR A 60 -2.53 17.84 -0.97
CA THR A 60 -3.57 18.38 -1.86
C THR A 60 -4.96 17.80 -1.57
N GLN A 61 -5.04 16.76 -0.75
CA GLN A 61 -6.27 16.05 -0.42
C GLN A 61 -6.58 16.13 1.08
N THR A 62 -7.81 16.47 1.41
CA THR A 62 -8.32 16.28 2.78
C THR A 62 -8.91 14.89 2.90
N VAL A 63 -8.13 13.95 3.40
CA VAL A 63 -8.65 12.62 3.76
C VAL A 63 -9.17 12.69 5.19
N GLY A 64 -10.50 12.64 5.35
CA GLY A 64 -11.11 12.40 6.65
C GLY A 64 -10.84 10.96 7.10
N TYR A 65 -10.70 10.75 8.41
CA TYR A 65 -10.66 9.40 8.97
C TYR A 65 -12.08 8.89 9.15
N GLU A 66 -12.37 7.74 8.55
CA GLU A 66 -13.64 7.06 8.70
C GLU A 66 -13.52 6.02 9.82
N ALA A 67 -14.54 5.97 10.67
CA ALA A 67 -14.71 4.95 11.69
C ALA A 67 -15.91 4.07 11.32
N VAL A 68 -15.75 2.76 11.40
CA VAL A 68 -16.79 1.77 11.09
C VAL A 68 -17.06 0.90 12.32
N ASP A 69 -18.29 0.41 12.48
CA ASP A 69 -18.65 -0.46 13.61
C ASP A 69 -18.05 -1.87 13.47
N GLU A 70 -17.91 -2.35 12.23
CA GLU A 70 -17.29 -3.63 11.90
C GLU A 70 -16.64 -3.58 10.51
N LEU A 71 -15.78 -4.56 10.23
CA LEU A 71 -15.21 -4.78 8.90
C LEU A 71 -16.05 -5.84 8.18
N PRO A 72 -16.83 -5.48 7.13
CA PRO A 72 -17.64 -6.43 6.41
C PRO A 72 -16.79 -7.54 5.81
N LYS A 73 -17.30 -8.78 5.83
CA LYS A 73 -16.65 -9.92 5.16
C LYS A 73 -17.04 -9.96 3.70
N GLU A 74 -16.06 -10.21 2.84
CA GLU A 74 -16.28 -10.33 1.40
C GLU A 74 -15.63 -11.58 0.85
N LYS A 75 -16.35 -12.30 -0.01
CA LYS A 75 -15.83 -13.45 -0.72
C LYS A 75 -15.00 -12.98 -1.91
N HIS A 76 -13.78 -13.49 -2.03
CA HIS A 76 -12.92 -13.24 -3.17
C HIS A 76 -13.51 -13.86 -4.44
N PRO A 77 -13.34 -13.22 -5.62
CA PRO A 77 -13.82 -13.77 -6.89
C PRO A 77 -13.11 -15.08 -7.27
N SER A 78 -11.88 -15.29 -6.79
CA SER A 78 -11.11 -16.52 -6.93
C SER A 78 -10.36 -16.87 -5.64
N PRO A 79 -10.20 -18.16 -5.30
CA PRO A 79 -9.42 -18.57 -4.14
C PRO A 79 -7.95 -18.13 -4.24
N MET A 80 -7.40 -17.63 -3.13
CA MET A 80 -5.98 -17.32 -3.00
C MET A 80 -5.22 -18.52 -2.45
N LEU A 81 -4.63 -19.30 -3.35
CA LEU A 81 -3.78 -20.44 -3.00
C LEU A 81 -2.55 -19.99 -2.19
N SER A 82 -2.13 -20.81 -1.24
CA SER A 82 -0.85 -20.64 -0.56
C SER A 82 0.27 -21.26 -1.36
N LEU A 83 1.43 -20.59 -1.40
CA LEU A 83 2.62 -21.13 -2.03
C LEU A 83 3.16 -22.35 -1.25
N GLY A 84 3.68 -23.32 -1.99
CA GLY A 84 4.52 -24.38 -1.45
C GLY A 84 5.74 -23.80 -0.73
N LYS A 85 6.25 -24.54 0.25
CA LYS A 85 7.42 -24.11 1.04
C LYS A 85 8.48 -25.21 0.97
N THR A 86 9.68 -24.84 0.56
CA THR A 86 10.85 -25.69 0.67
C THR A 86 12.01 -24.93 1.30
N LYS A 87 12.93 -25.67 1.92
CA LYS A 87 14.25 -25.18 2.35
C LYS A 87 15.39 -25.87 1.57
N SER A 88 15.06 -26.85 0.73
CA SER A 88 16.03 -27.56 -0.10
C SER A 88 16.24 -26.81 -1.39
N ARG A 89 17.51 -26.65 -1.76
CA ARG A 89 17.88 -26.02 -3.03
C ARG A 89 17.62 -26.98 -4.19
N GLU A 90 17.80 -28.27 -3.94
CA GLU A 90 17.59 -29.37 -4.86
C GLU A 90 16.11 -29.50 -5.20
N GLU A 91 15.23 -29.51 -4.21
CA GLU A 91 13.78 -29.55 -4.43
C GLU A 91 13.28 -28.33 -5.22
N LEU A 92 13.84 -27.14 -4.96
CA LEU A 92 13.51 -25.93 -5.72
C LEU A 92 14.00 -26.03 -7.18
N ALA A 93 15.21 -26.56 -7.40
CA ALA A 93 15.77 -26.74 -8.73
C ALA A 93 14.99 -27.79 -9.53
N ASP A 94 14.62 -28.91 -8.89
CA ASP A 94 13.80 -29.97 -9.49
C ASP A 94 12.39 -29.46 -9.83
N TRP A 95 11.79 -28.66 -8.96
CA TRP A 95 10.49 -28.03 -9.21
C TRP A 95 10.54 -27.03 -10.38
N LEU A 96 11.61 -26.22 -10.47
CA LEU A 96 11.79 -25.27 -11.57
C LEU A 96 12.05 -25.99 -12.91
N GLY A 97 12.84 -27.06 -12.88
CA GLY A 97 13.24 -27.80 -14.07
C GLY A 97 13.95 -26.88 -15.08
N ASP A 98 13.55 -26.95 -16.35
CA ASP A 98 14.11 -26.14 -17.44
C ASP A 98 13.44 -24.77 -17.62
N HIS A 99 12.55 -24.36 -16.69
CA HIS A 99 11.83 -23.10 -16.81
C HIS A 99 12.63 -21.91 -16.28
N GLU A 100 12.43 -20.74 -16.87
CA GLU A 100 12.89 -19.49 -16.28
C GLU A 100 12.02 -19.14 -15.06
N GLY A 101 12.67 -18.72 -13.96
CA GLY A 101 12.00 -18.36 -12.71
C GLY A 101 12.41 -16.97 -12.23
N MET A 102 11.49 -16.29 -11.55
CA MET A 102 11.76 -15.04 -10.85
C MET A 102 11.86 -15.31 -9.34
N LEU A 103 13.00 -14.99 -8.73
CA LEU A 103 13.17 -15.05 -7.28
C LEU A 103 12.95 -13.66 -6.69
N SER A 104 12.04 -13.56 -5.73
CA SER A 104 11.77 -12.31 -5.01
C SER A 104 11.80 -12.53 -3.51
N TRP A 105 11.96 -11.43 -2.76
CA TRP A 105 11.81 -11.45 -1.32
C TRP A 105 10.37 -11.78 -0.94
N LYS A 106 10.21 -12.70 0.01
CA LYS A 106 8.91 -12.94 0.65
C LYS A 106 8.72 -11.89 1.73
N LEU A 107 7.79 -10.98 1.52
CA LEU A 107 7.40 -9.99 2.52
C LEU A 107 6.63 -10.66 3.66
N ASP A 108 6.78 -10.11 4.87
CA ASP A 108 6.13 -10.61 6.08
C ASP A 108 5.17 -9.56 6.65
N GLY A 109 3.96 -9.54 6.10
CA GLY A 109 2.92 -8.60 6.50
C GLY A 109 1.53 -9.21 6.40
N LEU A 110 0.59 -8.43 5.85
CA LEU A 110 -0.77 -8.88 5.57
C LEU A 110 -1.09 -8.73 4.09
N THR A 111 -1.44 -9.82 3.43
CA THR A 111 -1.86 -9.77 2.02
C THR A 111 -3.17 -8.99 1.88
N VAL A 112 -3.14 -8.00 0.98
CA VAL A 112 -4.25 -7.10 0.65
C VAL A 112 -4.47 -7.10 -0.86
N VAL A 113 -5.73 -7.06 -1.26
CA VAL A 113 -6.17 -6.81 -2.64
C VAL A 113 -6.66 -5.38 -2.74
N LEU A 114 -6.15 -4.61 -3.69
CA LEU A 114 -6.69 -3.31 -4.04
C LEU A 114 -7.41 -3.42 -5.38
N THR A 115 -8.61 -2.87 -5.45
CA THR A 115 -9.40 -2.71 -6.68
C THR A 115 -9.52 -1.24 -6.99
N TYR A 116 -9.14 -0.88 -8.21
CA TYR A 116 -9.37 0.45 -8.77
C TYR A 116 -10.42 0.33 -9.87
N GLU A 117 -11.34 1.27 -9.89
CA GLU A 117 -12.37 1.41 -10.92
C GLU A 117 -12.28 2.82 -11.47
N ASN A 118 -12.17 2.96 -12.80
CA ASN A 118 -12.09 4.26 -13.46
C ASN A 118 -10.99 5.16 -12.88
N GLY A 119 -9.87 4.54 -12.49
CA GLY A 119 -8.71 5.23 -11.91
C GLY A 119 -8.84 5.60 -10.43
N ALA A 120 -9.94 5.31 -9.76
CA ALA A 120 -10.10 5.58 -8.33
C ALA A 120 -10.00 4.30 -7.50
N LEU A 121 -9.35 4.35 -6.33
CA LEU A 121 -9.35 3.24 -5.38
C LEU A 121 -10.79 2.99 -4.87
N SER A 122 -11.43 1.95 -5.39
CA SER A 122 -12.83 1.61 -5.07
C SER A 122 -12.92 0.71 -3.84
N LYS A 123 -11.99 -0.25 -3.71
CA LYS A 123 -12.08 -1.28 -2.69
C LYS A 123 -10.72 -1.83 -2.26
N ALA A 124 -10.60 -2.15 -0.97
CA ALA A 124 -9.49 -2.92 -0.44
C ALA A 124 -9.98 -4.08 0.43
N VAL A 125 -9.45 -5.28 0.22
CA VAL A 125 -9.87 -6.49 0.95
C VAL A 125 -8.66 -7.28 1.44
N THR A 126 -8.69 -7.75 2.69
CA THR A 126 -7.65 -8.66 3.21
C THR A 126 -7.76 -10.05 2.59
N ARG A 127 -6.69 -10.85 2.59
CA ARG A 127 -6.76 -12.25 2.15
C ARG A 127 -7.72 -13.11 3.00
N GLY A 128 -7.76 -12.87 4.31
CA GLY A 128 -8.46 -13.72 5.27
C GLY A 128 -8.06 -15.20 5.16
N ASN A 129 -9.03 -16.09 4.98
CA ASN A 129 -8.77 -17.53 4.81
C ASN A 129 -8.39 -17.94 3.37
N GLY A 130 -8.31 -16.97 2.45
CA GLY A 130 -8.05 -17.21 1.02
C GLY A 130 -9.32 -17.29 0.18
N GLU A 131 -10.49 -17.43 0.79
CA GLU A 131 -11.80 -17.38 0.12
C GLU A 131 -12.63 -16.18 0.57
N ILE A 132 -12.55 -15.83 1.85
CA ILE A 132 -13.27 -14.74 2.48
C ILE A 132 -12.26 -13.85 3.21
N GLY A 133 -12.28 -12.57 2.83
CA GLY A 133 -11.51 -11.50 3.46
C GLY A 133 -12.41 -10.52 4.21
N GLU A 134 -11.81 -9.42 4.64
CA GLU A 134 -12.50 -8.28 5.25
C GLU A 134 -12.25 -7.02 4.44
N VAL A 135 -13.30 -6.21 4.26
CA VAL A 135 -13.24 -4.93 3.57
C VAL A 135 -12.57 -3.91 4.49
N ILE A 136 -11.44 -3.36 4.04
CA ILE A 136 -10.56 -2.44 4.77
C ILE A 136 -10.33 -1.15 3.98
N THR A 137 -11.23 -0.81 3.05
CA THR A 137 -11.10 0.37 2.17
C THR A 137 -10.77 1.65 2.94
N PRO A 138 -11.41 1.98 4.09
CA PRO A 138 -11.05 3.14 4.88
C PRO A 138 -9.58 3.15 5.34
N ASN A 139 -9.09 2.00 5.81
CA ASN A 139 -7.71 1.84 6.26
C ASN A 139 -6.70 1.90 5.09
N ALA A 140 -7.04 1.33 3.94
CA ALA A 140 -6.16 1.35 2.77
C ALA A 140 -5.98 2.77 2.19
N LYS A 141 -7.01 3.62 2.31
CA LYS A 141 -6.96 5.05 1.90
C LYS A 141 -5.97 5.89 2.71
N VAL A 142 -5.46 5.36 3.83
CA VAL A 142 -4.47 6.05 4.69
C VAL A 142 -3.13 5.32 4.76
N PHE A 143 -2.86 4.39 3.84
CA PHE A 143 -1.53 3.82 3.67
C PHE A 143 -0.59 4.85 3.01
N ASP A 144 0.66 4.92 3.46
CA ASP A 144 1.58 6.02 3.09
C ASP A 144 1.92 6.09 1.59
N ASN A 145 1.72 5.00 0.83
CA ASN A 145 2.18 4.91 -0.56
C ASN A 145 1.14 4.35 -1.54
N VAL A 146 -0.12 4.22 -1.11
CA VAL A 146 -1.21 3.76 -1.98
C VAL A 146 -1.77 4.96 -2.74
N PRO A 147 -1.84 4.95 -4.07
CA PRO A 147 -2.56 5.98 -4.79
C PRO A 147 -4.07 5.89 -4.53
N LEU A 148 -4.71 7.03 -4.27
CA LEU A 148 -6.17 7.15 -4.29
C LEU A 148 -6.70 7.28 -5.71
N LYS A 149 -5.87 7.87 -6.59
CA LYS A 149 -6.14 8.02 -8.02
C LYS A 149 -4.94 7.55 -8.84
N ILE A 150 -5.21 6.88 -9.95
CA ILE A 150 -4.25 6.44 -10.96
C ILE A 150 -4.77 6.80 -12.37
N SER A 151 -3.88 6.81 -13.36
CA SER A 151 -4.23 7.12 -14.75
C SER A 151 -5.00 6.02 -15.49
N PHE A 152 -4.96 4.78 -15.00
CA PHE A 152 -5.64 3.65 -15.62
C PHE A 152 -7.15 3.72 -15.38
N THR A 153 -7.95 3.77 -16.44
CA THR A 153 -9.41 3.99 -16.38
C THR A 153 -10.26 2.72 -16.45
N GLY A 154 -9.65 1.53 -16.56
CA GLY A 154 -10.36 0.25 -16.48
C GLY A 154 -10.53 -0.25 -15.04
N GLU A 155 -11.05 -1.48 -14.90
CA GLU A 155 -10.97 -2.22 -13.64
C GLU A 155 -9.55 -2.78 -13.47
N LEU A 156 -8.90 -2.43 -12.37
CA LEU A 156 -7.57 -2.93 -12.02
C LEU A 156 -7.61 -3.59 -10.65
N VAL A 157 -7.28 -4.88 -10.60
CA VAL A 157 -7.17 -5.64 -9.34
C VAL A 157 -5.72 -6.04 -9.13
N ILE A 158 -5.12 -5.54 -8.05
CA ILE A 158 -3.73 -5.84 -7.68
C ILE A 158 -3.66 -6.50 -6.31
N ARG A 159 -2.78 -7.48 -6.19
CA ARG A 159 -2.41 -8.14 -4.94
C ARG A 159 -1.05 -7.63 -4.49
N GLY A 160 -0.97 -7.39 -3.19
CA GLY A 160 0.27 -6.98 -2.55
C GLY A 160 0.28 -7.33 -1.08
N GLU A 161 1.36 -6.96 -0.43
CA GLU A 161 1.54 -7.14 1.01
C GLU A 161 1.51 -5.75 1.67
N ALA A 162 0.60 -5.57 2.62
CA ALA A 162 0.67 -4.48 3.57
C ALA A 162 1.78 -4.78 4.59
N VAL A 163 2.67 -3.84 4.83
CA VAL A 163 3.85 -3.98 5.69
C VAL A 163 4.06 -2.74 6.54
N ILE A 164 4.75 -2.91 7.67
CA ILE A 164 5.27 -1.82 8.49
C ILE A 164 6.79 -2.00 8.59
N SER A 165 7.54 -0.91 8.44
CA SER A 165 8.99 -0.96 8.47
C SER A 165 9.52 -1.33 9.86
N TYR A 166 10.71 -1.91 9.94
CA TYR A 166 11.35 -2.18 11.23
C TYR A 166 11.51 -0.91 12.08
N PRO A 167 12.00 0.24 11.54
CA PRO A 167 12.08 1.47 12.29
C PRO A 167 10.73 1.94 12.86
N ASP A 168 9.64 1.85 12.08
CA ASP A 168 8.31 2.27 12.55
C ASP A 168 7.77 1.30 13.60
N PHE A 169 7.97 0.00 13.41
CA PHE A 169 7.66 -1.03 14.39
C PHE A 169 8.37 -0.79 15.72
N GLU A 170 9.68 -0.53 15.69
CA GLU A 170 10.50 -0.28 16.88
C GLU A 170 10.04 0.98 17.61
N LYS A 171 9.79 2.08 16.87
CA LYS A 171 9.26 3.33 17.43
C LYS A 171 7.90 3.12 18.10
N ILE A 172 6.98 2.43 17.42
CA ILE A 172 5.63 2.16 17.94
C ILE A 172 5.73 1.28 19.19
N ASN A 173 6.53 0.21 19.17
CA ASN A 173 6.73 -0.64 20.34
C ASN A 173 7.39 0.11 21.51
N ALA A 174 8.31 1.03 21.25
CA ALA A 174 8.94 1.85 22.28
C ALA A 174 7.94 2.80 22.97
N SER A 175 6.88 3.23 22.28
CA SER A 175 5.81 4.05 22.89
C SER A 175 4.82 3.26 23.77
N ILE A 176 4.85 1.93 23.73
CA ILE A 176 3.97 1.08 24.53
C ILE A 176 4.59 0.87 25.91
N VAL A 177 3.91 1.36 26.94
CA VAL A 177 4.39 1.35 28.33
C VAL A 177 4.42 -0.06 28.92
N ASN A 178 3.40 -0.86 28.65
CA ASN A 178 3.27 -2.21 29.18
C ASN A 178 3.88 -3.22 28.21
N ASP A 179 4.92 -3.95 28.65
CA ASP A 179 5.59 -4.96 27.84
C ASP A 179 4.65 -6.07 27.35
N ALA A 180 3.57 -6.38 28.09
CA ALA A 180 2.59 -7.37 27.67
C ALA A 180 1.79 -6.95 26.42
N ASP A 181 1.68 -5.64 26.17
CA ASP A 181 0.93 -5.07 25.05
C ASP A 181 1.81 -4.82 23.82
N LYS A 182 3.14 -5.06 23.93
CA LYS A 182 4.08 -4.90 22.81
C LYS A 182 3.82 -5.94 21.73
N TYR A 183 3.95 -5.49 20.48
CA TYR A 183 3.81 -6.38 19.33
C TYR A 183 5.05 -7.26 19.18
N LYS A 184 4.82 -8.57 19.04
CA LYS A 184 5.90 -9.56 18.93
C LYS A 184 6.76 -9.41 17.66
N ASN A 185 6.16 -8.89 16.58
CA ASN A 185 6.82 -8.70 15.29
C ASN A 185 6.07 -7.67 14.42
N PRO A 186 6.69 -7.12 13.36
CA PRO A 186 6.05 -6.16 12.46
C PRO A 186 4.78 -6.69 11.79
N ARG A 187 4.72 -7.99 11.48
CA ARG A 187 3.55 -8.65 10.88
C ARG A 187 2.30 -8.52 11.76
N ASN A 188 2.43 -8.77 13.06
CA ASN A 188 1.33 -8.67 14.02
C ASN A 188 0.85 -7.23 14.18
N LEU A 189 1.80 -6.29 14.26
CA LEU A 189 1.49 -4.87 14.29
C LEU A 189 0.74 -4.45 13.01
N CYS A 190 1.23 -4.86 11.84
CA CYS A 190 0.60 -4.55 10.55
C CYS A 190 -0.80 -5.16 10.46
N SER A 191 -0.95 -6.45 10.79
CA SER A 191 -2.25 -7.12 10.76
C SER A 191 -3.28 -6.48 11.68
N GLY A 192 -2.87 -6.01 12.87
CA GLY A 192 -3.74 -5.28 13.78
C GLY A 192 -4.04 -3.86 13.29
N SER A 193 -3.09 -3.20 12.64
CA SER A 193 -3.25 -1.84 12.11
C SER A 193 -4.21 -1.81 10.92
N VAL A 194 -4.07 -2.73 9.97
CA VAL A 194 -4.93 -2.80 8.78
C VAL A 194 -6.39 -3.12 9.11
N ARG A 195 -6.65 -3.69 10.29
CA ARG A 195 -7.98 -4.11 10.75
C ARG A 195 -8.54 -3.19 11.85
N GLN A 196 -8.00 -1.99 12.01
CA GLN A 196 -8.59 -1.01 12.93
C GLN A 196 -9.97 -0.58 12.44
N LEU A 197 -10.88 -0.36 13.38
CA LEU A 197 -12.20 0.18 13.09
C LEU A 197 -12.17 1.69 12.81
N ASP A 198 -11.17 2.39 13.37
CA ASP A 198 -10.89 3.80 13.10
C ASP A 198 -9.62 3.95 12.27
N ALA A 199 -9.77 4.46 11.04
CA ALA A 199 -8.66 4.70 10.12
C ALA A 199 -7.61 5.69 10.66
N SER A 200 -7.97 6.56 11.61
CA SER A 200 -7.02 7.48 12.24
C SER A 200 -5.90 6.75 12.99
N ILE A 201 -6.19 5.55 13.49
CA ILE A 201 -5.20 4.71 14.14
C ILE A 201 -4.25 4.15 13.09
N THR A 202 -4.79 3.60 11.99
CA THR A 202 -4.00 3.05 10.86
C THR A 202 -3.05 4.10 10.28
N ALA A 203 -3.52 5.33 10.10
CA ALA A 203 -2.74 6.43 9.56
C ALA A 203 -1.47 6.73 10.37
N LYS A 204 -1.51 6.55 11.69
CA LYS A 204 -0.37 6.74 12.60
C LYS A 204 0.61 5.56 12.62
N ARG A 205 0.31 4.46 11.91
CA ARG A 205 1.10 3.22 11.93
C ARG A 205 2.02 3.07 10.73
N HIS A 206 2.01 4.02 9.80
CA HIS A 206 2.89 4.05 8.62
C HIS A 206 2.82 2.76 7.79
N VAL A 207 1.60 2.25 7.59
CA VAL A 207 1.38 1.07 6.77
C VAL A 207 1.70 1.40 5.32
N LYS A 208 2.51 0.55 4.68
CA LYS A 208 2.85 0.63 3.26
C LYS A 208 2.36 -0.61 2.53
N PHE A 209 2.06 -0.46 1.25
CA PHE A 209 1.65 -1.55 0.37
C PHE A 209 2.74 -1.82 -0.67
N VAL A 210 3.09 -3.09 -0.83
CA VAL A 210 4.01 -3.55 -1.88
C VAL A 210 3.27 -4.50 -2.79
N ALA A 211 2.96 -4.04 -4.01
CA ALA A 211 2.33 -4.85 -5.03
C ALA A 211 3.30 -5.94 -5.51
N PHE A 212 2.79 -7.16 -5.70
CA PHE A 212 3.57 -8.28 -6.23
C PHE A 212 2.84 -9.10 -7.30
N ASN A 213 1.54 -8.87 -7.51
CA ASN A 213 0.78 -9.62 -8.51
C ASN A 213 -0.37 -8.77 -9.08
N LEU A 214 -0.49 -8.75 -10.41
CA LEU A 214 -1.62 -8.17 -11.13
C LEU A 214 -2.65 -9.27 -11.38
N VAL A 215 -3.83 -9.16 -10.77
CA VAL A 215 -4.90 -10.17 -10.87
C VAL A 215 -5.72 -9.98 -12.14
N SER A 216 -6.13 -8.74 -12.39
CA SER A 216 -6.85 -8.35 -13.60
C SER A 216 -6.56 -6.89 -13.92
N ALA A 217 -6.60 -6.56 -15.21
CA ALA A 217 -6.59 -5.20 -15.74
C ALA A 217 -7.49 -5.18 -16.98
N GLU A 218 -8.78 -4.92 -16.77
CA GLU A 218 -9.75 -4.87 -17.87
C GLU A 218 -9.47 -3.65 -18.75
N GLY A 219 -9.28 -3.87 -20.06
CA GLY A 219 -8.92 -2.81 -21.01
C GLY A 219 -7.40 -2.54 -21.12
N ALA A 220 -6.55 -3.31 -20.43
CA ALA A 220 -5.12 -3.35 -20.73
C ALA A 220 -4.84 -4.22 -21.96
N ASP A 221 -3.83 -3.87 -22.76
CA ASP A 221 -3.34 -4.71 -23.86
C ASP A 221 -2.99 -6.12 -23.32
N ASP A 222 -3.43 -7.18 -24.01
CA ASP A 222 -3.25 -8.60 -23.62
C ASP A 222 -1.79 -8.98 -23.29
N LYS A 223 -0.81 -8.22 -23.82
CA LYS A 223 0.62 -8.39 -23.55
C LYS A 223 1.02 -8.06 -22.10
N VAL A 224 0.31 -7.15 -21.43
CA VAL A 224 0.59 -6.74 -20.04
C VAL A 224 0.14 -7.82 -19.04
N LEU A 225 -0.95 -8.52 -19.36
CA LEU A 225 -1.52 -9.59 -18.53
C LEU A 225 -0.70 -10.89 -18.61
N ALA A 226 -0.09 -11.19 -19.76
CA ALA A 226 0.72 -12.38 -19.96
C ALA A 226 2.03 -12.39 -19.15
N SER A 227 2.64 -11.23 -18.90
CA SER A 227 3.86 -11.11 -18.07
C SER A 227 3.60 -11.14 -16.57
N ALA A 228 2.37 -10.86 -16.14
CA ALA A 228 2.03 -10.76 -14.71
C ALA A 228 1.41 -12.05 -14.14
N ASN A 229 0.78 -12.85 -14.98
CA ASN A 229 0.24 -14.17 -14.64
C ASN A 229 1.31 -15.27 -14.76
N GLY A 230 2.47 -15.07 -14.12
CA GLY A 230 3.41 -16.17 -13.89
C GLY A 230 2.63 -17.31 -13.22
N ARG A 231 2.45 -18.43 -13.92
CA ARG A 231 1.66 -19.57 -13.45
C ARG A 231 2.16 -19.99 -12.07
N LEU A 232 1.37 -19.67 -11.05
CA LEU A 232 1.48 -20.27 -9.72
C LEU A 232 0.69 -21.59 -9.77
N SER A 233 1.26 -22.60 -10.42
CA SER A 233 0.82 -23.99 -10.28
C SER A 233 1.82 -24.76 -9.45
#